data_AF-A0A7C1QX58-F1
#
_entry.id   AF-A0A7C1QX58-F1
#
_cell.length_a   1.000
_cell.length_b   1.000
_cell.length_c   1.000
_cell.angle_alpha   90.00
_cell.angle_beta   90.00
_cell.angle_gamma   90.00
#
_symmetry.space_group_name_H-M   'P 1'
#
loop_
_entity.id
_entity.type
_entity.pdbx_description
1 polymer ?
#
loop_
_entity_poly.entity_id
_entity_poly.type
_entity_poly.pdbx_seq_one_letter_code
_entity_poly.pdbx_strand_id
1 'polypeptide(L)' 'MKKIIVEKIKEGNRIIKGRGFPKGCKLCLKGQKTVLFLSGTCQKPDNCYWYCPLSKERKGKEETFA' A
#
# COMPACT_ATOMS: atom_id res chain seq x y z
N MET A 1 -4.92 -13.24 -22.50
CA MET A 1 -5.16 -12.72 -21.13
C MET A 1 -5.48 -13.89 -20.21
N LYS A 2 -4.72 -14.12 -19.12
CA LYS A 2 -5.01 -15.23 -18.18
C LYS A 2 -6.21 -14.85 -17.31
N LYS A 3 -7.23 -15.72 -17.24
CA LYS A 3 -8.43 -15.53 -16.42
C LYS A 3 -8.04 -15.66 -14.94
N ILE A 4 -8.07 -14.56 -14.20
CA ILE A 4 -7.77 -14.54 -12.76
C ILE A 4 -9.01 -14.98 -12.01
N ILE A 5 -8.91 -16.08 -11.26
CA ILE A 5 -10.01 -16.58 -10.41
C ILE A 5 -9.73 -16.12 -8.98
N VAL A 6 -10.69 -15.42 -8.39
CA VAL A 6 -10.61 -14.90 -7.02
C VAL A 6 -11.45 -15.75 -6.09
N GLU A 7 -10.87 -16.18 -4.98
CA GLU A 7 -11.51 -17.00 -3.95
C GLU A 7 -11.63 -16.20 -2.65
N LYS A 8 -12.79 -16.30 -2.00
CA LYS A 8 -13.05 -15.67 -0.71
C LYS A 8 -12.64 -16.61 0.41
N ILE A 9 -11.92 -16.08 1.39
CA ILE A 9 -11.41 -16.79 2.55
C ILE A 9 -12.07 -16.22 3.82
N LYS A 10 -11.72 -16.79 4.98
CA LYS A 10 -12.16 -16.36 6.30
C LYS A 10 -12.04 -14.84 6.48
N GLU A 11 -13.00 -14.29 7.22
CA GLU A 11 -13.06 -12.87 7.60
C GLU A 11 -13.13 -11.90 6.42
N GLY A 12 -13.71 -12.32 5.29
CA GLY A 12 -13.97 -11.45 4.14
C GLY A 12 -12.76 -11.20 3.23
N ASN A 13 -11.59 -11.74 3.57
CA ASN A 13 -10.37 -11.67 2.76
C ASN A 13 -10.55 -12.41 1.43
N ARG A 14 -9.84 -11.96 0.37
CA ARG A 14 -9.85 -12.60 -0.95
C ARG A 14 -8.44 -12.90 -1.43
N ILE A 15 -8.23 -14.03 -2.08
CA ILE A 15 -6.95 -14.40 -2.71
C ILE A 15 -7.16 -14.80 -4.17
N ILE A 16 -6.06 -14.74 -4.93
CA ILE A 16 -6.00 -15.36 -6.25
C ILE A 16 -5.87 -16.87 -6.05
N LYS A 17 -6.80 -17.64 -6.62
CA LYS A 17 -6.82 -19.10 -6.57
C LYS A 17 -5.49 -19.65 -7.08
N GLY A 18 -4.85 -20.52 -6.31
CA GLY A 18 -3.55 -21.13 -6.63
C GLY A 18 -2.30 -20.29 -6.28
N ARG A 19 -2.44 -19.03 -5.85
CA ARG A 19 -1.31 -18.22 -5.34
C ARG A 19 -1.28 -18.09 -3.81
N GLY A 20 -2.44 -18.22 -3.15
CA GLY A 20 -2.56 -18.05 -1.70
C GLY A 20 -2.32 -16.61 -1.25
N PHE A 21 -2.09 -16.41 0.05
CA PHE A 21 -1.76 -15.10 0.60
C PHE A 21 -0.31 -14.69 0.28
N PRO A 22 -0.08 -13.48 -0.27
CA PRO A 22 1.24 -12.88 -0.30
C PRO A 22 1.84 -12.77 1.11
N LYS A 23 3.16 -12.90 1.23
CA LYS A 23 3.87 -12.79 2.53
C LYS A 23 3.48 -11.52 3.28
N GLY A 24 3.36 -10.39 2.58
CA GLY A 24 2.93 -9.11 3.16
C GLY A 24 1.52 -9.17 3.78
N CYS A 25 0.56 -9.84 3.15
CA CYS A 25 -0.78 -10.02 3.71
C CYS A 25 -0.74 -10.92 4.95
N LYS A 26 0.07 -11.99 4.95
CA LYS A 26 0.25 -12.86 6.12
C LYS A 26 0.82 -12.09 7.31
N LEU A 27 1.78 -11.20 7.08
CA LEU A 27 2.37 -10.34 8.12
C LEU A 27 1.38 -9.27 8.60
N CYS A 28 0.64 -8.66 7.69
CA CYS A 28 -0.39 -7.66 8.01
C CYS A 28 -1.48 -8.24 8.92
N LEU A 29 -2.00 -9.44 8.62
CA LEU A 29 -3.03 -10.11 9.44
C LEU A 29 -2.53 -10.44 10.85
N LYS A 30 -1.22 -10.58 11.05
CA LYS A 30 -0.60 -10.83 12.36
C LYS A 30 -0.23 -9.55 13.12
N GLY A 31 -0.53 -8.36 12.57
CA GLY A 31 -0.05 -7.09 13.12
C GLY A 31 1.47 -6.91 13.01
N GLN A 32 2.16 -7.69 12.17
CA GLN A 32 3.61 -7.68 12.02
C GLN A 32 4.09 -6.78 10.87
N LYS A 33 3.30 -5.79 10.50
CA LYS A 33 3.63 -4.82 9.44
C LYS A 33 3.53 -3.41 9.99
N THR A 34 4.62 -2.67 9.90
CA THR A 34 4.67 -1.22 10.15
C THR A 34 4.46 -0.45 8.85
N VAL A 35 3.75 0.67 8.93
CA VAL A 35 3.69 1.67 7.86
C VAL A 35 4.58 2.83 8.28
N LEU A 36 5.66 3.05 7.55
CA LEU A 36 6.61 4.14 7.82
C LEU A 36 6.33 5.28 6.85
N PHE A 37 6.08 6.48 7.37
CA PHE A 37 6.14 7.70 6.60
C PHE A 37 7.56 8.25 6.66
N LEU A 38 8.22 8.35 5.50
CA LEU A 38 9.61 8.78 5.40
C LEU A 38 9.75 10.30 5.38
N SER A 39 9.22 10.94 4.34
CA SER A 39 9.28 12.39 4.16
C SER A 39 8.13 12.86 3.28
N GLY A 40 7.75 14.11 3.49
CA GLY A 40 6.82 14.89 2.68
C GLY A 40 7.47 15.66 1.56
N THR A 41 8.78 15.51 1.36
CA THR A 41 9.49 16.09 0.22
C THR A 41 8.98 15.53 -1.08
N CYS A 42 8.73 16.43 -2.02
CA CYS A 42 8.27 16.09 -3.34
C CYS A 42 8.95 17.00 -4.35
N GLN A 43 9.68 16.41 -5.29
CA GLN A 43 10.37 17.13 -6.37
C GLN A 43 9.41 17.70 -7.41
N LYS A 44 8.13 17.30 -7.38
CA LYS A 44 7.04 17.74 -8.27
C LYS A 44 7.50 17.84 -9.75
N PRO A 45 7.91 16.71 -10.38
CA PRO A 45 8.38 16.71 -11.76
C PRO A 45 7.28 17.14 -12.75
N ASP A 46 7.68 17.53 -13.96
CA ASP A 46 6.81 17.99 -15.05
C ASP A 46 5.89 16.90 -15.65
N ASN A 47 5.71 15.77 -15.00
CA ASN A 47 4.66 14.80 -15.35
C ASN A 47 3.70 14.56 -14.17
N CYS A 48 3.99 15.19 -13.03
CA CYS A 48 3.23 15.07 -11.80
C CYS A 48 2.11 16.12 -11.76
N TYR A 49 1.08 15.90 -12.58
CA TYR A 49 -0.03 16.85 -12.70
C TYR A 49 -1.36 16.34 -12.16
N TRP A 50 -1.54 15.02 -12.13
CA TRP A 50 -2.90 14.48 -11.99
C TRP A 50 -3.27 14.04 -10.58
N TYR A 51 -2.30 13.60 -9.77
CA TYR A 51 -2.56 13.22 -8.39
C TYR A 51 -1.32 13.40 -7.51
N CYS A 52 -1.55 13.80 -6.26
CA CYS A 52 -0.53 13.85 -5.23
C CYS A 52 -0.94 12.92 -4.09
N PRO A 53 -0.16 11.88 -3.78
CA PRO A 53 -0.47 10.96 -2.68
C PRO A 53 -0.14 11.56 -1.30
N LEU A 54 0.56 12.70 -1.25
CA LEU A 54 0.85 13.40 -0.01
C LEU A 54 -0.37 14.19 0.44
N SER A 55 -0.77 13.99 1.69
CA SER A 55 -1.79 14.84 2.31
C SER A 55 -1.27 16.26 2.48
N LYS A 56 -2.17 17.24 2.61
CA LYS A 56 -1.79 18.64 2.79
C LYS A 56 -0.94 18.84 4.04
N GLU A 57 -1.23 18.08 5.09
CA GLU A 57 -0.55 18.14 6.40
C GLU A 57 0.85 17.55 6.35
N ARG A 58 1.15 16.71 5.37
CA ARG A 58 2.43 16.02 5.19
C ARG A 58 3.30 16.66 4.13
N LYS A 59 2.75 17.46 3.22
CA LYS A 59 3.50 18.00 2.09
C LYS A 59 4.54 19.03 2.55
N GLY A 60 5.77 18.91 2.06
CA GLY A 60 6.88 19.83 2.38
C GLY A 60 7.47 19.65 3.78
N LYS A 61 7.09 18.57 4.47
CA LYS A 61 7.58 18.20 5.80
C LYS A 61 8.69 17.16 5.70
N GLU A 62 9.62 17.19 6.64
CA GLU A 62 10.78 16.26 6.68
C GLU A 62 10.68 15.26 7.83
N GLU A 63 9.60 15.31 8.60
CA GLU A 63 9.39 14.44 9.74
C GLU A 63 9.10 13.00 9.30
N THR A 64 9.90 12.06 9.82
CA THR A 64 9.68 10.62 9.71
C THR A 64 8.88 10.11 10.91
N PHE A 65 7.87 9.28 10.68
CA PHE A 65 7.07 8.66 11.75
C PHE A 65 6.47 7.31 11.35
N ALA A 66 6.19 6.47 12.34
CA ALA A 66 5.64 5.12 12.22
C ALA A 66 4.44 4.92 13.15
#